data_AF-A0A7C7ZF97-F1
#
_entry.id   AF-A0A7C7ZF97-F1
#
_cell.length_a   1.000
_cell.length_b   1.000
_cell.length_c   1.000
_cell.angle_alpha   90.00
_cell.angle_beta   90.00
_cell.angle_gamma   90.00
#
_symmetry.space_group_name_H-M   'P 1'
#
loop_
_entity.id
_entity.type
_entity.pdbx_description
1 polymer ?
#
loop_
_entity_poly.entity_id
_entity_poly.type
_entity_poly.pdbx_seq_one_letter_code
_entity_poly.pdbx_strand_id
1 'polypeptide(L)'
;MARGTEPGSLTKEVAERLRALLCAMQDAIASQVIAERAAARLEDLSAIVNVTESDTIYHIDSITEDAILAWFEANWPDDLPTEIVMEGISDQSRPVFPASAVGKDVRFVCIIDPIDGTRGLMYDKRSAWVLAGVALNHGRDTTLADIQVAVMTELPPIKQRMLDQLSAVRGAGRQGVRSERVSLDTGKRESLVMQPSRAADLHQGFVGVARFLPAGKALLARFEEELYRSLYGDANVAALSIFEDQYICSGGQIAELCSGRDRMIIDIRPLAHGKLGLTGAMDCHPYDICTALILTELGGVVTGPIGRVLTAPLDTTTSVAWIGYANAELAAHVQPVLVDVLDELFSR
;
A
#
# COMPACT_ATOMS: atom_id res chain seq x y z
N MET A 1 24.76 -24.37 16.02
CA MET A 1 24.16 -25.24 15.00
C MET A 1 23.38 -24.34 14.06
N ALA A 2 23.86 -24.21 12.83
CA ALA A 2 23.24 -23.37 11.81
C ALA A 2 21.83 -23.93 11.52
N ARG A 3 20.80 -23.12 11.77
CA ARG A 3 19.47 -23.40 11.22
C ARG A 3 19.60 -23.22 9.72
N GLY A 4 19.52 -24.33 8.99
CA GLY A 4 19.43 -24.32 7.55
C GLY A 4 18.26 -23.43 7.14
N THR A 5 18.54 -22.48 6.25
CA THR A 5 17.52 -21.73 5.52
C THR A 5 16.54 -22.73 4.91
N GLU A 6 15.24 -22.57 5.20
CA GLU A 6 14.22 -23.33 4.50
C GLU A 6 14.36 -23.11 2.99
N PRO A 7 14.17 -24.16 2.16
CA PRO A 7 14.17 -24.01 0.72
C PRO A 7 13.04 -23.05 0.32
N GLY A 8 13.38 -21.80 0.01
CA GLY A 8 12.43 -20.73 -0.28
C GLY A 8 12.61 -19.43 0.52
N SER A 9 13.50 -19.37 1.52
CA SER A 9 13.71 -18.12 2.28
C SER A 9 14.86 -17.28 1.71
N LEU A 10 14.63 -15.98 1.51
CA LEU A 10 15.67 -15.01 1.15
C LEU A 10 16.71 -14.90 2.27
N THR A 11 18.01 -14.93 1.96
CA THR A 11 19.04 -14.67 2.99
C THR A 11 18.90 -13.25 3.52
N LYS A 12 19.12 -13.04 4.82
CA LYS A 12 19.05 -11.71 5.46
C LYS A 12 19.89 -10.64 4.76
N GLU A 13 21.06 -11.01 4.26
CA GLU A 13 21.96 -10.09 3.54
C GLU A 13 21.35 -9.61 2.22
N VAL A 14 20.84 -10.54 1.39
CA VAL A 14 20.13 -10.20 0.15
C VAL A 14 18.87 -9.38 0.43
N ALA A 15 18.11 -9.71 1.48
CA ALA A 15 16.92 -8.96 1.88
C ALA A 15 17.25 -7.50 2.20
N GLU A 16 18.31 -7.28 2.97
CA GLU A 16 18.72 -5.93 3.35
C GLU A 16 19.30 -5.14 2.17
N ARG A 17 19.99 -5.82 1.23
CA ARG A 17 20.45 -5.20 -0.02
C ARG A 17 19.27 -4.74 -0.89
N LEU A 18 18.26 -5.59 -1.09
CA LEU A 18 17.03 -5.23 -1.82
C LEU A 18 16.32 -4.07 -1.13
N ARG A 19 16.15 -4.11 0.19
CA ARG A 19 15.53 -3.02 0.97
C ARG A 19 16.26 -1.70 0.76
N ALA A 20 17.60 -1.70 0.83
CA ALA A 20 18.40 -0.50 0.64
C ALA A 20 18.30 0.05 -0.80
N LEU A 21 18.26 -0.82 -1.82
CA LEU A 21 18.06 -0.41 -3.21
C LEU A 21 16.68 0.23 -3.41
N LEU A 22 15.62 -0.37 -2.87
CA LEU A 22 14.27 0.21 -2.95
C LEU A 22 14.17 1.55 -2.21
N CYS A 23 14.77 1.69 -1.02
CA CYS A 23 14.84 3.00 -0.33
C CYS A 23 15.55 4.05 -1.19
N ALA A 24 16.70 3.71 -1.80
CA ALA A 24 17.46 4.63 -2.64
C ALA A 24 16.71 5.02 -3.93
N MET A 25 15.99 4.07 -4.53
CA MET A 25 15.10 4.35 -5.66
C MET A 25 14.00 5.34 -5.24
N GLN A 26 13.28 5.05 -4.16
CA GLN A 26 12.18 5.92 -3.74
C GLN A 26 12.66 7.30 -3.29
N ASP A 27 13.85 7.42 -2.70
CA ASP A 27 14.48 8.71 -2.40
C ASP A 27 14.70 9.54 -3.68
N ALA A 28 15.18 8.91 -4.75
CA ALA A 28 15.39 9.58 -6.04
C ALA A 28 14.07 10.04 -6.65
N ILE A 29 13.05 9.18 -6.66
CA ILE A 29 11.71 9.50 -7.16
C ILE A 29 11.06 10.61 -6.34
N ALA A 30 11.08 10.51 -5.01
CA ALA A 30 10.53 11.54 -4.13
C ALA A 30 11.22 12.89 -4.35
N SER A 31 12.54 12.91 -4.48
CA SER A 31 13.30 14.13 -4.76
C SER A 31 12.88 14.78 -6.07
N GLN A 32 12.70 13.98 -7.13
CA GLN A 32 12.26 14.46 -8.43
C GLN A 32 10.82 15.01 -8.39
N VAL A 33 9.88 14.25 -7.83
CA VAL A 33 8.48 14.67 -7.68
C VAL A 33 8.37 15.97 -6.89
N ILE A 34 9.10 16.09 -5.78
CA ILE A 34 9.10 17.30 -4.95
C ILE A 34 9.67 18.49 -5.72
N ALA A 35 10.76 18.31 -6.47
CA ALA A 35 11.37 19.36 -7.26
C ALA A 35 10.43 19.85 -8.38
N GLU A 36 9.78 18.91 -9.08
CA GLU A 36 8.82 19.23 -10.14
C GLU A 36 7.59 19.96 -9.60
N ARG A 37 7.04 19.50 -8.47
CA ARG A 37 5.91 20.17 -7.81
C ARG A 37 6.25 21.56 -7.29
N ALA A 38 7.51 21.83 -6.95
CA ALA A 38 7.97 23.17 -6.58
C ALA A 38 8.11 24.11 -7.79
N ALA A 39 8.31 23.57 -8.99
CA ALA A 39 8.53 24.34 -10.22
C ALA A 39 7.26 24.50 -11.09
N ALA A 40 6.33 23.55 -11.02
CA ALA A 40 5.15 23.50 -11.88
C ALA A 40 3.96 24.33 -11.32
N ARG A 41 3.06 24.74 -12.22
CA ARG A 41 1.74 25.29 -11.83
C ARG A 41 0.76 24.13 -11.64
N LEU A 42 -0.23 24.34 -10.77
CA LEU A 42 -1.27 23.34 -10.45
C LEU A 42 -2.00 22.81 -11.70
N GLU A 43 -2.26 23.69 -12.67
CA GLU A 43 -2.94 23.31 -13.91
C GLU A 43 -2.10 22.39 -14.81
N ASP A 44 -0.76 22.49 -14.73
CA ASP A 44 0.15 21.71 -15.56
C ASP A 44 0.32 20.28 -15.00
N LEU A 45 0.28 20.12 -13.68
CA LEU A 45 0.36 18.82 -13.00
C LEU A 45 -0.94 18.02 -13.05
N SER A 46 -2.08 18.71 -13.13
CA SER A 46 -3.40 18.09 -13.12
C SER A 46 -3.93 17.71 -14.50
N ALA A 47 -3.14 17.97 -15.55
CA ALA A 47 -3.47 17.58 -16.92
C ALA A 47 -3.53 16.05 -17.04
N ILE A 48 -4.66 15.56 -17.54
CA ILE A 48 -4.85 14.14 -17.86
C ILE A 48 -4.01 13.82 -19.10
N VAL A 49 -3.11 12.85 -18.98
CA VAL A 49 -2.25 12.40 -20.08
C VAL A 49 -2.86 11.21 -20.80
N ASN A 50 -3.42 10.25 -20.06
CA ASN A 50 -4.08 9.09 -20.65
C ASN A 50 -5.11 8.44 -19.70
N VAL A 51 -5.97 7.56 -20.20
CA VAL A 51 -6.83 6.68 -19.40
C VAL A 51 -6.47 5.23 -19.75
N THR A 52 -6.05 4.44 -18.76
CA THR A 52 -5.73 3.01 -18.93
C THR A 52 -6.92 2.12 -18.58
N GLU A 53 -6.74 0.80 -18.70
CA GLU A 53 -7.75 -0.18 -18.30
C GLU A 53 -8.04 -0.17 -16.78
N SER A 54 -7.10 0.32 -15.95
CA SER A 54 -7.22 0.34 -14.48
C SER A 54 -7.41 1.75 -13.86
N ASP A 55 -6.71 2.79 -14.34
CA ASP A 55 -6.88 4.17 -13.83
C ASP A 55 -6.56 5.29 -14.87
N THR A 56 -6.90 6.53 -14.52
CA THR A 56 -6.55 7.77 -15.22
C THR A 56 -5.12 8.20 -14.88
N ILE A 57 -4.24 8.20 -15.89
CA ILE A 57 -2.85 8.64 -15.78
C ILE A 57 -2.77 10.16 -15.93
N TYR A 58 -2.18 10.82 -14.93
CA TYR A 58 -1.84 12.23 -14.96
C TYR A 58 -0.39 12.45 -15.39
N HIS A 59 -0.05 13.68 -15.78
CA HIS A 59 1.31 14.00 -16.24
C HIS A 59 2.41 13.68 -15.23
N ILE A 60 2.10 13.79 -13.94
CA ILE A 60 3.03 13.47 -12.85
C ILE A 60 3.35 11.96 -12.77
N ASP A 61 2.44 11.10 -13.21
CA ASP A 61 2.62 9.64 -13.15
C ASP A 61 3.59 9.18 -14.26
N SER A 62 3.42 9.67 -15.49
CA SER A 62 4.32 9.32 -16.62
C SER A 62 5.78 9.71 -16.37
N ILE A 63 6.02 10.82 -15.66
CA ILE A 63 7.39 11.26 -15.34
C ILE A 63 8.03 10.34 -14.30
N THR A 64 7.26 9.88 -13.32
CA THR A 64 7.78 8.96 -12.30
C THR A 64 8.03 7.58 -12.86
N GLU A 65 7.19 7.08 -13.78
CA GLU A 65 7.41 5.82 -14.49
C GLU A 65 8.78 5.81 -15.22
N ASP A 66 9.06 6.81 -16.06
CA ASP A 66 10.33 6.91 -16.79
C ASP A 66 11.53 7.04 -15.84
N ALA A 67 11.38 7.81 -14.76
CA ALA A 67 12.42 7.99 -13.75
C ALA A 67 12.74 6.68 -13.00
N ILE A 68 11.72 5.87 -12.70
CA ILE A 68 11.90 4.55 -12.07
C ILE A 68 12.69 3.64 -13.01
N LEU A 69 12.27 3.52 -14.27
CA LEU A 69 12.96 2.66 -15.24
C LEU A 69 14.42 3.09 -15.46
N ALA A 70 14.67 4.40 -15.61
CA ALA A 70 16.02 4.93 -15.73
C ALA A 70 16.88 4.68 -14.48
N TRP A 71 16.27 4.76 -13.29
CA TRP A 71 16.97 4.44 -12.04
C TRP A 71 17.37 2.96 -11.98
N PHE A 72 16.47 2.05 -12.35
CA PHE A 72 16.77 0.63 -12.42
C PHE A 72 17.87 0.31 -13.43
N GLU A 73 17.83 0.92 -14.62
CA GLU A 73 18.86 0.74 -15.65
C GLU A 73 20.25 1.16 -15.16
N ALA A 74 20.33 2.27 -14.44
CA ALA A 74 21.59 2.83 -13.96
C ALA A 74 22.13 2.16 -12.70
N ASN A 75 21.28 1.61 -11.82
CA ASN A 75 21.66 1.26 -10.46
C ASN A 75 21.37 -0.20 -10.06
N TRP A 76 20.55 -0.95 -10.82
CA TRP A 76 20.16 -2.29 -10.40
C TRP A 76 21.25 -3.33 -10.71
N PRO A 77 21.68 -4.14 -9.72
CA PRO A 77 22.86 -4.99 -9.89
C PRO A 77 22.57 -6.31 -10.63
N ASP A 78 23.57 -6.79 -11.38
CA ASP A 78 23.52 -8.06 -12.15
C ASP A 78 23.23 -9.31 -11.31
N ASP A 79 23.60 -9.32 -10.02
CA ASP A 79 23.42 -10.48 -9.14
C ASP A 79 22.03 -10.55 -8.49
N LEU A 80 21.17 -9.55 -8.73
CA LEU A 80 19.78 -9.50 -8.26
C LEU A 80 18.82 -9.28 -9.42
N PRO A 81 18.76 -10.17 -10.43
CA PRO A 81 17.88 -9.98 -11.58
C PRO A 81 16.41 -9.92 -11.13
N THR A 82 15.71 -8.87 -11.57
CA THR A 82 14.36 -8.52 -11.11
C THR A 82 13.46 -8.15 -12.29
N GLU A 83 12.26 -8.72 -12.31
CA GLU A 83 11.16 -8.34 -13.20
C GLU A 83 10.29 -7.29 -12.51
N ILE A 84 9.85 -6.25 -13.24
CA ILE A 84 9.06 -5.14 -12.71
C ILE A 84 7.60 -5.31 -13.10
N VAL A 85 6.73 -5.22 -12.08
CA VAL A 85 5.28 -5.04 -12.21
C VAL A 85 4.99 -3.65 -11.70
N MET A 86 4.45 -2.76 -12.51
CA MET A 86 4.27 -1.36 -12.09
C MET A 86 2.99 -0.80 -12.69
N GLU A 87 2.25 -0.02 -11.89
CA GLU A 87 1.16 0.79 -12.42
C GLU A 87 1.65 1.61 -13.65
N GLY A 88 0.77 1.78 -14.64
CA GLY A 88 1.11 2.45 -15.90
C GLY A 88 1.81 1.56 -16.93
N ILE A 89 2.42 0.44 -16.50
CA ILE A 89 3.05 -0.54 -17.40
C ILE A 89 2.13 -1.76 -17.61
N SER A 90 1.98 -2.17 -18.87
CA SER A 90 1.21 -3.37 -19.22
C SER A 90 1.86 -4.64 -18.64
N ASP A 91 1.02 -5.50 -18.06
CA ASP A 91 1.41 -6.84 -17.60
C ASP A 91 1.99 -7.74 -18.72
N GLN A 92 1.76 -7.41 -19.99
CA GLN A 92 2.31 -8.14 -21.13
C GLN A 92 3.75 -7.74 -21.47
N SER A 93 4.24 -6.62 -20.93
CA SER A 93 5.53 -6.02 -21.26
C SER A 93 6.32 -5.65 -20.00
N ARG A 94 6.38 -6.56 -19.03
CA ARG A 94 7.10 -6.39 -17.77
C ARG A 94 8.62 -6.22 -18.01
N PRO A 95 9.22 -5.07 -17.66
CA PRO A 95 10.65 -4.85 -17.81
C PRO A 95 11.46 -5.78 -16.90
N VAL A 96 12.64 -6.18 -17.36
CA VAL A 96 13.59 -6.99 -16.57
C VAL A 96 14.90 -6.24 -16.43
N PHE A 97 15.38 -6.12 -15.19
CA PHE A 97 16.63 -5.46 -14.87
C PHE A 97 17.62 -6.38 -14.16
N PRO A 98 18.93 -6.25 -14.46
CA PRO A 98 19.46 -5.46 -15.58
C PRO A 98 19.12 -6.10 -16.94
N ALA A 99 19.29 -5.35 -18.03
CA ALA A 99 18.96 -5.83 -19.39
C ALA A 99 19.70 -7.13 -19.78
N SER A 100 20.84 -7.41 -19.15
CA SER A 100 21.60 -8.65 -19.28
C SER A 100 20.82 -9.90 -18.83
N ALA A 101 19.75 -9.73 -18.05
CA ALA A 101 18.91 -10.80 -17.50
C ALA A 101 17.65 -11.10 -18.34
N VAL A 102 17.36 -10.31 -19.38
CA VAL A 102 16.20 -10.53 -20.27
C VAL A 102 16.26 -11.93 -20.89
N GLY A 103 15.15 -12.66 -20.82
CA GLY A 103 15.03 -14.03 -21.34
C GLY A 103 15.70 -15.12 -20.48
N LYS A 104 16.16 -14.79 -19.27
CA LYS A 104 16.67 -15.76 -18.28
C LYS A 104 15.63 -16.04 -17.20
N ASP A 105 15.93 -17.01 -16.34
CA ASP A 105 15.17 -17.24 -15.11
C ASP A 105 15.43 -16.08 -14.13
N VAL A 106 14.44 -15.19 -13.98
CA VAL A 106 14.54 -13.96 -13.19
C VAL A 106 14.13 -14.27 -11.76
N ARG A 107 15.06 -14.07 -10.81
CA ARG A 107 14.88 -14.53 -9.43
C ARG A 107 13.85 -13.74 -8.64
N PHE A 108 13.65 -12.46 -8.96
CA PHE A 108 12.80 -11.56 -8.20
C PHE A 108 11.71 -10.94 -9.07
N VAL A 109 10.59 -10.63 -8.44
CA VAL A 109 9.59 -9.71 -8.96
C VAL A 109 9.51 -8.52 -8.02
N CYS A 110 9.52 -7.30 -8.56
CA CYS A 110 9.30 -6.07 -7.84
C CYS A 110 7.99 -5.44 -8.32
N ILE A 111 7.00 -5.34 -7.42
CA ILE A 111 5.77 -4.62 -7.67
C ILE A 111 5.88 -3.19 -7.16
N ILE A 112 5.44 -2.20 -7.95
CA ILE A 112 5.64 -0.77 -7.67
C ILE A 112 4.35 0.01 -7.96
N ASP A 113 4.02 0.91 -7.05
CA ASP A 113 3.12 2.03 -7.29
C ASP A 113 3.98 3.31 -7.30
N PRO A 114 4.12 3.99 -8.46
CA PRO A 114 4.92 5.21 -8.54
C PRO A 114 4.39 6.32 -7.62
N ILE A 115 3.07 6.50 -7.51
CA ILE A 115 2.41 7.56 -6.73
C ILE A 115 1.02 7.09 -6.25
N ASP A 116 0.97 6.39 -5.13
CA ASP A 116 -0.28 6.05 -4.45
C ASP A 116 -0.86 7.32 -3.81
N GLY A 117 -1.98 7.80 -4.36
CA GLY A 117 -2.65 9.02 -3.91
C GLY A 117 -2.40 10.25 -4.78
N THR A 118 -2.06 10.08 -6.07
CA THR A 118 -1.88 11.16 -7.07
C THR A 118 -2.91 12.28 -6.95
N ARG A 119 -4.19 11.94 -6.80
CA ARG A 119 -5.29 12.92 -6.65
C ARG A 119 -5.14 13.84 -5.44
N GLY A 120 -4.71 13.32 -4.30
CA GLY A 120 -4.48 14.14 -3.10
C GLY A 120 -3.28 15.08 -3.28
N LEU A 121 -2.21 14.54 -3.90
CA LEU A 121 -0.96 15.24 -4.15
C LEU A 121 -1.12 16.37 -5.18
N MET A 122 -1.83 16.13 -6.28
CA MET A 122 -2.09 17.13 -7.33
C MET A 122 -2.74 18.40 -6.78
N TYR A 123 -3.66 18.27 -5.82
CA TYR A 123 -4.36 19.41 -5.21
C TYR A 123 -3.70 19.92 -3.93
N ASP A 124 -2.48 19.46 -3.62
CA ASP A 124 -1.75 19.78 -2.39
C ASP A 124 -2.55 19.52 -1.10
N LYS A 125 -3.45 18.54 -1.14
CA LYS A 125 -4.44 18.29 -0.08
C LYS A 125 -3.87 17.41 1.03
N ARG A 126 -3.17 16.34 0.65
CA ARG A 126 -2.55 15.35 1.53
C ARG A 126 -1.37 14.71 0.83
N SER A 127 -0.53 14.03 1.60
CA SER A 127 0.61 13.29 1.06
C SER A 127 0.12 12.15 0.16
N ALA A 128 0.96 11.81 -0.81
CA ALA A 128 0.90 10.53 -1.52
C ALA A 128 2.10 9.67 -1.08
N TRP A 129 2.27 8.50 -1.69
CA TRP A 129 3.35 7.58 -1.34
C TRP A 129 3.91 6.89 -2.57
N VAL A 130 5.24 6.73 -2.64
CA VAL A 130 5.85 5.76 -3.56
C VAL A 130 5.85 4.41 -2.85
N LEU A 131 5.31 3.36 -3.46
CA LEU A 131 5.20 2.03 -2.85
C LEU A 131 6.00 1.01 -3.65
N ALA A 132 6.70 0.10 -2.95
CA ALA A 132 7.36 -1.02 -3.60
C ALA A 132 7.40 -2.26 -2.71
N GLY A 133 7.22 -3.42 -3.32
CA GLY A 133 7.40 -4.73 -2.70
C GLY A 133 8.21 -5.66 -3.59
N VAL A 134 9.14 -6.44 -3.02
CA VAL A 134 9.92 -7.45 -3.75
C VAL A 134 9.60 -8.84 -3.22
N ALA A 135 9.24 -9.75 -4.12
CA ALA A 135 9.00 -11.16 -3.86
C ALA A 135 10.04 -12.05 -4.56
N LEU A 136 10.18 -13.28 -4.09
CA LEU A 136 10.80 -14.33 -4.90
C LEU A 136 9.88 -14.66 -6.07
N ASN A 137 10.46 -14.82 -7.25
CA ASN A 137 9.68 -15.10 -8.45
C ASN A 137 9.28 -16.59 -8.50
N HIS A 138 7.98 -16.84 -8.43
CA HIS A 138 7.34 -18.14 -8.63
C HIS A 138 6.52 -18.14 -9.94
N GLY A 139 6.84 -17.24 -10.87
CA GLY A 139 6.08 -17.04 -12.11
C GLY A 139 4.68 -16.52 -11.80
N ARG A 140 3.68 -17.10 -12.47
CA ARG A 140 2.26 -16.74 -12.29
C ARG A 140 1.70 -17.04 -10.89
N ASP A 141 2.39 -17.89 -10.14
CA ASP A 141 2.00 -18.24 -8.77
C ASP A 141 2.56 -17.26 -7.73
N THR A 142 3.29 -16.22 -8.15
CA THR A 142 3.78 -15.17 -7.23
C THR A 142 2.64 -14.27 -6.78
N THR A 143 2.49 -14.10 -5.47
CA THR A 143 1.40 -13.35 -4.85
C THR A 143 1.90 -12.30 -3.85
N LEU A 144 0.98 -11.44 -3.37
CA LEU A 144 1.23 -10.51 -2.26
C LEU A 144 1.80 -11.18 -1.00
N ALA A 145 1.44 -12.46 -0.75
CA ALA A 145 1.95 -13.20 0.40
C ALA A 145 3.46 -13.51 0.29
N ASP A 146 4.01 -13.50 -0.92
CA ASP A 146 5.40 -13.86 -1.21
C ASP A 146 6.37 -12.67 -1.06
N ILE A 147 5.85 -11.44 -0.92
CA ILE A 147 6.66 -10.22 -0.75
C ILE A 147 7.58 -10.38 0.46
N GLN A 148 8.90 -10.36 0.25
CA GLN A 148 9.93 -10.51 1.27
C GLN A 148 10.44 -9.16 1.81
N VAL A 149 10.34 -8.11 1.00
CA VAL A 149 10.81 -6.76 1.34
C VAL A 149 9.77 -5.76 0.87
N ALA A 150 9.44 -4.78 1.71
CA ALA A 150 8.54 -3.69 1.35
C ALA A 150 9.14 -2.34 1.76
N VAL A 151 8.93 -1.32 0.94
CA VAL A 151 9.35 0.07 1.19
C VAL A 151 8.24 1.02 0.76
N MET A 152 7.99 2.05 1.56
CA MET A 152 7.13 3.18 1.19
C MET A 152 7.78 4.50 1.60
N THR A 153 7.69 5.51 0.75
CA THR A 153 8.25 6.84 0.98
C THR A 153 7.19 7.90 0.71
N GLU A 154 6.98 8.76 1.69
CA GLU A 154 5.97 9.82 1.63
C GLU A 154 6.34 10.89 0.59
N LEU A 155 5.34 11.32 -0.17
CA LEU A 155 5.37 12.48 -1.06
C LEU A 155 4.51 13.58 -0.43
N PRO A 156 5.12 14.53 0.32
CA PRO A 156 4.35 15.47 1.13
C PRO A 156 3.72 16.61 0.33
N PRO A 157 2.65 17.26 0.87
CA PRO A 157 2.21 18.56 0.39
C PRO A 157 3.32 19.61 0.49
N ILE A 158 3.29 20.64 -0.34
CA ILE A 158 4.33 21.68 -0.46
C ILE A 158 4.59 22.36 0.89
N LYS A 159 3.54 22.59 1.68
CA LYS A 159 3.64 23.20 3.01
C LYS A 159 4.37 22.31 4.05
N GLN A 160 4.43 21.01 3.81
CA GLN A 160 5.07 20.06 4.71
C GLN A 160 6.54 19.90 4.31
N ARG A 161 7.44 20.26 5.24
CA ARG A 161 8.90 20.26 5.02
C ARG A 161 9.59 18.98 5.49
N MET A 162 8.83 17.92 5.73
CA MET A 162 9.30 16.62 6.19
C MET A 162 8.63 15.51 5.39
N LEU A 163 9.33 14.41 5.17
CA LEU A 163 8.73 13.16 4.67
C LEU A 163 9.09 11.99 5.57
N ASP A 164 8.24 10.98 5.62
CA ASP A 164 8.52 9.72 6.30
C ASP A 164 8.85 8.61 5.28
N GLN A 165 9.85 7.77 5.58
CA GLN A 165 10.19 6.56 4.84
C GLN A 165 10.11 5.36 5.77
N LEU A 166 9.37 4.33 5.36
CA LEU A 166 9.21 3.09 6.11
C LEU A 166 9.67 1.92 5.24
N SER A 167 10.28 0.93 5.85
CA SER A 167 10.64 -0.32 5.17
C SER A 167 10.64 -1.50 6.11
N ALA A 168 10.43 -2.71 5.58
CA ALA A 168 10.40 -3.94 6.34
C ALA A 168 10.99 -5.12 5.57
N VAL A 169 11.52 -6.09 6.31
CA VAL A 169 11.93 -7.40 5.81
C VAL A 169 11.06 -8.45 6.50
N ARG A 170 10.49 -9.38 5.71
CA ARG A 170 9.61 -10.42 6.20
C ARG A 170 10.30 -11.31 7.24
N GLY A 171 9.56 -11.64 8.30
CA GLY A 171 9.96 -12.57 9.35
C GLY A 171 11.01 -12.02 10.32
N ALA A 172 11.36 -10.74 10.22
CA ALA A 172 12.31 -10.08 11.12
C ALA A 172 11.63 -9.42 12.35
N GLY A 173 10.30 -9.44 12.38
CA GLY A 173 9.46 -8.78 13.37
C GLY A 173 9.69 -7.26 13.40
N ARG A 174 9.31 -6.64 14.52
CA ARG A 174 9.47 -5.20 14.74
C ARG A 174 10.91 -4.70 14.58
N GLN A 175 11.91 -5.57 14.76
CA GLN A 175 13.33 -5.21 14.60
C GLN A 175 13.76 -5.12 13.13
N GLY A 176 13.00 -5.72 12.21
CA GLY A 176 13.21 -5.61 10.76
C GLY A 176 12.56 -4.40 10.13
N VAL A 177 11.73 -3.67 10.88
CA VAL A 177 11.10 -2.43 10.42
C VAL A 177 12.04 -1.26 10.67
N ARG A 178 12.31 -0.49 9.63
CA ARG A 178 13.02 0.79 9.73
C ARG A 178 12.07 1.90 9.33
N SER A 179 12.05 2.95 10.14
CA SER A 179 11.24 4.13 9.88
C SER A 179 12.09 5.36 10.16
N GLU A 180 12.15 6.25 9.19
CA GLU A 180 12.93 7.48 9.25
C GLU A 180 12.05 8.67 8.85
N ARG A 181 12.27 9.80 9.51
CA ARG A 181 11.73 11.09 9.11
C ARG A 181 12.87 11.91 8.52
N VAL A 182 12.64 12.44 7.33
CA VAL A 182 13.63 13.17 6.53
C VAL A 182 13.23 14.63 6.41
N SER A 183 14.14 15.54 6.74
CA SER A 183 13.95 16.98 6.54
C SER A 183 14.24 17.35 5.08
N LEU A 184 13.27 18.00 4.42
CA LEU A 184 13.43 18.49 3.05
C LEU A 184 14.35 19.72 2.94
N ASP A 185 14.56 20.43 4.05
CA ASP A 185 15.44 21.59 4.09
C ASP A 185 16.93 21.19 4.19
N THR A 186 17.21 20.09 4.88
CA THR A 186 18.59 19.73 5.27
C THR A 186 19.03 18.35 4.80
N GLY A 187 18.11 17.50 4.35
CA GLY A 187 18.35 16.08 4.07
C GLY A 187 18.62 15.24 5.32
N LYS A 188 18.51 15.82 6.52
CA LYS A 188 18.75 15.10 7.78
C LYS A 188 17.70 14.01 7.97
N ARG A 189 18.16 12.80 8.28
CA ARG A 189 17.33 11.63 8.62
C ARG A 189 17.35 11.39 10.12
N GLU A 190 16.18 11.23 10.71
CA GLU A 190 16.00 10.90 12.12
C GLU A 190 15.15 9.63 12.25
N SER A 191 15.45 8.79 13.24
CA SER A 191 14.63 7.61 13.50
C SER A 191 13.23 8.02 13.95
N LEU A 192 12.22 7.40 13.33
CA LEU A 192 10.82 7.57 13.64
C LEU A 192 10.30 6.29 14.31
N VAL A 193 9.54 6.41 15.39
CA VAL A 193 8.95 5.25 16.06
C VAL A 193 7.55 5.03 15.52
N MET A 194 7.39 3.95 14.75
CA MET A 194 6.07 3.46 14.34
C MET A 194 5.54 2.44 15.36
N GLN A 195 4.35 2.73 15.87
CA GLN A 195 3.69 1.90 16.88
C GLN A 195 2.19 1.83 16.60
N PRO A 196 1.71 0.72 16.02
CA PRO A 196 0.29 0.48 15.88
C PRO A 196 -0.45 0.57 17.21
N SER A 197 -1.71 0.98 17.15
CA SER A 197 -2.56 1.11 18.34
C SER A 197 -2.65 -0.20 19.11
N ARG A 198 -2.61 -0.10 20.43
CA ARG A 198 -2.77 -1.22 21.37
C ARG A 198 -4.18 -1.32 21.95
N ALA A 199 -5.12 -0.54 21.43
CA ALA A 199 -6.51 -0.58 21.88
C ALA A 199 -7.14 -1.94 21.57
N ALA A 200 -8.04 -2.40 22.44
CA ALA A 200 -8.77 -3.66 22.28
C ALA A 200 -10.15 -3.50 21.61
N ASP A 201 -10.59 -2.25 21.41
CA ASP A 201 -11.88 -1.89 20.82
C ASP A 201 -11.74 -0.74 19.81
N LEU A 202 -12.86 -0.31 19.22
CA LEU A 202 -12.88 0.83 18.28
C LEU A 202 -13.22 2.17 18.95
N HIS A 203 -13.56 2.20 20.24
CA HIS A 203 -14.04 3.39 20.95
C HIS A 203 -12.96 4.45 21.15
N GLN A 204 -13.26 5.71 20.88
CA GLN A 204 -12.31 6.84 20.95
C GLN A 204 -11.12 6.63 20.00
N GLY A 205 -11.39 6.07 18.82
CA GLY A 205 -10.37 5.76 17.81
C GLY A 205 -10.82 6.11 16.41
N PHE A 206 -9.85 6.21 15.50
CA PHE A 206 -10.11 6.36 14.08
C PHE A 206 -10.29 4.99 13.43
N VAL A 207 -11.39 4.85 12.69
CA VAL A 207 -11.72 3.69 11.86
C VAL A 207 -12.18 4.21 10.51
N GLY A 208 -11.67 3.62 9.43
CA GLY A 208 -12.04 4.00 8.08
C GLY A 208 -12.69 2.85 7.32
N VAL A 209 -13.86 3.08 6.73
CA VAL A 209 -14.35 2.27 5.61
C VAL A 209 -14.11 3.07 4.33
N ALA A 210 -13.35 2.52 3.38
CA ALA A 210 -13.00 3.19 2.15
C ALA A 210 -14.28 3.46 1.31
N ARG A 211 -14.76 4.69 1.35
CA ARG A 211 -15.95 5.17 0.61
C ARG A 211 -15.78 6.61 0.14
N PHE A 212 -14.56 7.02 -0.17
CA PHE A 212 -14.25 8.40 -0.59
C PHE A 212 -14.76 8.70 -2.02
N LEU A 213 -14.93 7.68 -2.87
CA LEU A 213 -15.49 7.81 -4.22
C LEU A 213 -17.02 7.69 -4.26
N PRO A 214 -17.71 8.27 -5.26
CA PRO A 214 -19.16 8.14 -5.39
C PRO A 214 -19.66 6.70 -5.63
N ALA A 215 -18.92 5.90 -6.39
CA ALA A 215 -19.32 4.54 -6.76
C ALA A 215 -19.42 3.62 -5.52
N GLY A 216 -20.58 2.99 -5.32
CA GLY A 216 -20.82 2.08 -4.20
C GLY A 216 -20.96 2.74 -2.81
N LYS A 217 -20.78 4.07 -2.71
CA LYS A 217 -20.73 4.81 -1.43
C LYS A 217 -21.90 4.51 -0.49
N ALA A 218 -23.13 4.48 -1.02
CA ALA A 218 -24.31 4.22 -0.20
C ALA A 218 -24.32 2.82 0.42
N LEU A 219 -23.87 1.80 -0.33
CA LEU A 219 -23.79 0.43 0.17
C LEU A 219 -22.67 0.29 1.21
N LEU A 220 -21.52 0.92 0.96
CA LEU A 220 -20.38 0.93 1.89
C LEU A 220 -20.71 1.64 3.21
N ALA A 221 -21.42 2.77 3.15
CA ALA A 221 -21.90 3.48 4.34
C ALA A 221 -22.92 2.64 5.13
N ARG A 222 -23.82 1.92 4.44
CA ARG A 222 -24.75 0.99 5.10
C ARG A 222 -24.00 -0.15 5.79
N PHE A 223 -22.99 -0.71 5.14
CA PHE A 223 -22.14 -1.74 5.74
C PHE A 223 -21.43 -1.23 7.00
N GLU A 224 -20.87 -0.03 6.96
CA GLU A 224 -20.22 0.59 8.12
C GLU A 224 -21.18 0.72 9.31
N GLU A 225 -22.39 1.23 9.07
CA GLU A 225 -23.41 1.38 10.12
C GLU A 225 -23.83 0.03 10.71
N GLU A 226 -24.02 -0.99 9.85
CA GLU A 226 -24.40 -2.34 10.28
C GLU A 226 -23.28 -3.04 11.06
N LEU A 227 -22.01 -2.82 10.68
CA LEU A 227 -20.86 -3.31 11.43
C LEU A 227 -20.85 -2.75 12.85
N TYR A 228 -21.03 -1.45 13.01
CA TYR A 228 -21.05 -0.83 14.34
C TYR A 228 -22.27 -1.23 15.17
N ARG A 229 -23.44 -1.36 14.53
CA ARG A 229 -24.64 -1.90 15.17
C ARG A 229 -24.41 -3.32 15.68
N SER A 230 -23.83 -4.19 14.86
CA SER A 230 -23.57 -5.57 15.22
C SER A 230 -22.50 -5.71 16.32
N LEU A 231 -21.50 -4.83 16.36
CA LEU A 231 -20.47 -4.82 17.39
C LEU A 231 -20.95 -4.27 18.74
N TYR A 232 -21.75 -3.20 18.74
CA TYR A 232 -22.03 -2.41 19.96
C TYR A 232 -23.51 -2.33 20.35
N GLY A 233 -24.40 -2.84 19.51
CA GLY A 233 -25.86 -2.79 19.68
C GLY A 233 -26.48 -1.44 19.33
N ASP A 234 -27.75 -1.46 18.92
CA ASP A 234 -28.51 -0.27 18.47
C ASP A 234 -28.51 0.89 19.46
N ALA A 235 -28.64 0.60 20.76
CA ALA A 235 -28.77 1.62 21.80
C ALA A 235 -27.51 2.49 21.94
N ASN A 236 -26.36 2.00 21.47
CA ASN A 236 -25.08 2.68 21.64
C ASN A 236 -24.64 3.45 20.39
N VAL A 237 -25.17 3.15 19.20
CA VAL A 237 -24.71 3.76 17.93
C VAL A 237 -24.80 5.29 17.95
N ALA A 238 -25.84 5.86 18.53
CA ALA A 238 -26.01 7.32 18.65
C ALA A 238 -24.99 8.01 19.58
N ALA A 239 -24.31 7.24 20.43
CA ALA A 239 -23.30 7.72 21.38
C ALA A 239 -21.89 7.15 21.09
N LEU A 240 -21.72 6.37 20.03
CA LEU A 240 -20.43 5.80 19.64
C LEU A 240 -19.46 6.92 19.28
N SER A 241 -18.37 7.02 20.05
CA SER A 241 -17.24 7.90 19.73
C SER A 241 -16.25 7.16 18.85
N ILE A 242 -16.64 6.82 17.62
CA ILE A 242 -15.74 6.30 16.59
C ILE A 242 -15.56 7.44 15.59
N PHE A 243 -14.31 7.79 15.30
CA PHE A 243 -13.98 8.87 14.38
C PHE A 243 -13.61 8.30 13.03
N GLU A 244 -13.78 9.11 11.99
CA GLU A 244 -13.40 8.73 10.63
C GLU A 244 -12.55 9.83 10.01
N ASP A 245 -11.43 9.42 9.42
CA ASP A 245 -10.65 10.22 8.48
C ASP A 245 -10.25 9.33 7.30
N GLN A 246 -10.78 9.63 6.11
CA GLN A 246 -10.51 8.81 4.94
C GLN A 246 -9.28 9.30 4.19
N TYR A 247 -8.15 8.62 4.41
CA TYR A 247 -7.00 8.74 3.53
C TYR A 247 -7.32 8.10 2.18
N ILE A 248 -7.25 8.88 1.10
CA ILE A 248 -7.69 8.51 -0.26
C ILE A 248 -6.72 7.59 -1.02
N CYS A 249 -5.86 6.87 -0.31
CA CYS A 249 -4.81 6.03 -0.89
C CYS A 249 -4.38 4.95 0.11
N SER A 250 -3.97 3.77 -0.39
CA SER A 250 -3.76 2.59 0.46
C SER A 250 -2.48 2.70 1.30
N GLY A 251 -1.42 3.26 0.72
CA GLY A 251 -0.18 3.62 1.42
C GLY A 251 -0.43 4.57 2.58
N GLY A 252 -1.25 5.60 2.38
CA GLY A 252 -1.65 6.51 3.46
C GLY A 252 -2.37 5.78 4.60
N GLN A 253 -3.31 4.90 4.27
CA GLN A 253 -4.03 4.08 5.25
C GLN A 253 -3.10 3.13 6.02
N ILE A 254 -2.16 2.49 5.34
CA ILE A 254 -1.13 1.65 5.98
C ILE A 254 -0.23 2.47 6.91
N ALA A 255 0.17 3.69 6.50
CA ALA A 255 0.99 4.57 7.32
C ALA A 255 0.28 4.99 8.62
N GLU A 256 -1.00 5.34 8.55
CA GLU A 256 -1.80 5.72 9.72
C GLU A 256 -1.99 4.54 10.68
N LEU A 257 -2.21 3.32 10.17
CA LEU A 257 -2.20 2.08 10.98
C LEU A 257 -0.83 1.81 11.62
N CYS A 258 0.27 1.96 10.87
CA CYS A 258 1.63 1.78 11.37
C CYS A 258 1.97 2.76 12.50
N SER A 259 1.48 4.00 12.40
CA SER A 259 1.69 5.05 13.40
C SER A 259 0.79 4.91 14.65
N GLY A 260 -0.25 4.06 14.56
CA GLY A 260 -1.23 3.83 15.61
C GLY A 260 -2.28 4.92 15.78
N ARG A 261 -2.37 5.85 14.82
CA ARG A 261 -3.44 6.85 14.76
C ARG A 261 -4.76 6.20 14.37
N ASP A 262 -4.71 5.25 13.43
CA ASP A 262 -5.85 4.44 13.05
C ASP A 262 -5.84 3.10 13.77
N ARG A 263 -7.04 2.62 14.12
CA ARG A 263 -7.24 1.30 14.74
C ARG A 263 -7.59 0.23 13.71
N MET A 264 -8.33 0.63 12.68
CA MET A 264 -8.80 -0.29 11.64
C MET A 264 -9.09 0.46 10.35
N ILE A 265 -8.77 -0.16 9.22
CA ILE A 265 -9.16 0.27 7.88
C ILE A 265 -9.80 -0.90 7.16
N ILE A 266 -10.91 -0.64 6.46
CA ILE A 266 -11.64 -1.62 5.66
C ILE A 266 -11.77 -1.07 4.24
N ASP A 267 -11.16 -1.75 3.26
CA ASP A 267 -11.42 -1.51 1.85
C ASP A 267 -12.10 -2.73 1.22
N ILE A 268 -13.42 -2.63 1.07
CA ILE A 268 -14.27 -3.65 0.43
C ILE A 268 -14.97 -3.09 -0.81
N ARG A 269 -14.42 -2.02 -1.41
CA ARG A 269 -14.96 -1.42 -2.64
C ARG A 269 -15.18 -2.46 -3.75
N PRO A 270 -14.28 -3.43 -3.99
CA PRO A 270 -14.52 -4.45 -5.03
C PRO A 270 -15.80 -5.26 -4.81
N LEU A 271 -16.14 -5.58 -3.55
CA LEU A 271 -17.36 -6.32 -3.23
C LEU A 271 -18.61 -5.48 -3.49
N ALA A 272 -18.56 -4.18 -3.17
CA ALA A 272 -19.65 -3.25 -3.44
C ALA A 272 -19.86 -3.01 -4.93
N HIS A 273 -18.77 -2.85 -5.69
CA HIS A 273 -18.84 -2.67 -7.13
C HIS A 273 -19.37 -3.93 -7.82
N GLY A 274 -18.85 -5.11 -7.45
CA GLY A 274 -19.34 -6.39 -7.95
C GLY A 274 -20.82 -6.60 -7.68
N LYS A 275 -21.28 -6.33 -6.44
CA LYS A 275 -22.70 -6.44 -6.08
C LYS A 275 -23.62 -5.52 -6.87
N LEU A 276 -23.12 -4.32 -7.20
CA LEU A 276 -23.89 -3.32 -7.93
C LEU A 276 -23.73 -3.43 -9.45
N GLY A 277 -22.93 -4.38 -9.95
CA GLY A 277 -22.63 -4.54 -11.37
C GLY A 277 -21.87 -3.35 -11.96
N LEU A 278 -21.07 -2.65 -11.14
CA LEU A 278 -20.26 -1.51 -11.57
C LEU A 278 -18.96 -2.02 -12.19
N THR A 279 -18.74 -1.74 -13.47
CA THR A 279 -17.51 -2.08 -14.20
C THR A 279 -16.60 -0.87 -14.32
N GLY A 280 -15.29 -1.05 -14.14
CA GLY A 280 -14.29 0.03 -14.28
C GLY A 280 -14.34 1.07 -13.17
N ALA A 281 -14.91 0.73 -12.00
CA ALA A 281 -14.82 1.55 -10.82
C ALA A 281 -13.44 1.38 -10.16
N MET A 282 -12.94 2.44 -9.53
CA MET A 282 -11.59 2.42 -8.95
C MET A 282 -11.56 1.61 -7.65
N ASP A 283 -10.85 0.50 -7.71
CA ASP A 283 -10.55 -0.42 -6.62
C ASP A 283 -9.10 -0.25 -6.15
N CYS A 284 -8.76 -0.93 -5.06
CA CYS A 284 -7.37 -1.21 -4.72
C CYS A 284 -6.88 -2.37 -5.59
N HIS A 285 -5.65 -2.31 -6.08
CA HIS A 285 -4.94 -3.32 -6.83
C HIS A 285 -3.71 -3.83 -6.04
N PRO A 286 -2.99 -4.86 -6.52
CA PRO A 286 -1.88 -5.43 -5.78
C PRO A 286 -0.75 -4.41 -5.52
N TYR A 287 -0.53 -3.46 -6.42
CA TYR A 287 0.50 -2.43 -6.26
C TYR A 287 0.17 -1.42 -5.14
N ASP A 288 -1.11 -1.06 -4.95
CA ASP A 288 -1.54 -0.14 -3.89
C ASP A 288 -1.30 -0.69 -2.47
N ILE A 289 -1.39 -2.02 -2.31
CA ILE A 289 -1.32 -2.69 -0.99
C ILE A 289 -0.03 -3.51 -0.79
N CYS A 290 0.92 -3.41 -1.72
CA CYS A 290 2.17 -4.18 -1.68
C CYS A 290 3.04 -3.92 -0.45
N THR A 291 2.77 -2.84 0.29
CA THR A 291 3.51 -2.43 1.49
C THR A 291 2.87 -2.88 2.80
N ALA A 292 1.76 -3.63 2.76
CA ALA A 292 1.08 -4.20 3.93
C ALA A 292 2.01 -5.01 4.85
N LEU A 293 3.09 -5.58 4.30
CA LEU A 293 4.14 -6.26 5.07
C LEU A 293 4.67 -5.40 6.22
N ILE A 294 4.81 -4.08 6.02
CA ILE A 294 5.34 -3.16 7.04
C ILE A 294 4.46 -3.19 8.31
N LEU A 295 3.14 -3.12 8.14
CA LEU A 295 2.21 -3.20 9.26
C LEU A 295 2.27 -4.56 9.95
N THR A 296 2.36 -5.66 9.18
CA THR A 296 2.43 -7.01 9.76
C THR A 296 3.70 -7.24 10.59
N GLU A 297 4.85 -6.73 10.13
CA GLU A 297 6.10 -6.81 10.90
C GLU A 297 6.06 -5.93 12.16
N LEU A 298 5.27 -4.85 12.14
CA LEU A 298 4.99 -4.04 13.34
C LEU A 298 4.06 -4.73 14.35
N GLY A 299 3.43 -5.86 14.00
CA GLY A 299 2.48 -6.59 14.84
C GLY A 299 1.02 -6.23 14.59
N GLY A 300 0.72 -5.45 13.55
CA GLY A 300 -0.63 -5.33 13.02
C GLY A 300 -1.03 -6.56 12.21
N VAL A 301 -2.28 -6.56 11.72
CA VAL A 301 -2.84 -7.66 10.93
C VAL A 301 -3.43 -7.10 9.65
N VAL A 302 -3.16 -7.76 8.51
CA VAL A 302 -3.77 -7.44 7.23
C VAL A 302 -4.34 -8.73 6.62
N THR A 303 -5.61 -8.70 6.24
CA THR A 303 -6.34 -9.86 5.70
C THR A 303 -7.22 -9.44 4.52
N GLY A 304 -7.69 -10.42 3.75
CA GLY A 304 -8.87 -10.25 2.91
C GLY A 304 -10.17 -10.21 3.73
N PRO A 305 -11.32 -9.99 3.08
CA PRO A 305 -12.58 -9.68 3.77
C PRO A 305 -13.08 -10.79 4.71
N ILE A 306 -12.74 -12.05 4.39
CA ILE A 306 -13.11 -13.25 5.16
C ILE A 306 -12.00 -13.71 6.12
N GLY A 307 -11.05 -12.84 6.48
CA GLY A 307 -9.97 -13.13 7.44
C GLY A 307 -8.83 -14.00 6.90
N ARG A 308 -8.80 -14.29 5.59
CA ARG A 308 -7.70 -15.03 4.95
C ARG A 308 -6.54 -14.10 4.62
N VAL A 309 -5.33 -14.64 4.51
CA VAL A 309 -4.15 -13.90 4.03
C VAL A 309 -4.42 -13.34 2.63
N LEU A 310 -3.93 -12.15 2.33
CA LEU A 310 -3.96 -11.57 0.99
C LEU A 310 -3.02 -12.37 0.07
N THR A 311 -3.58 -13.00 -0.95
CA THR A 311 -2.85 -13.81 -1.95
C THR A 311 -3.17 -13.37 -3.37
N ALA A 312 -3.48 -12.08 -3.58
CA ALA A 312 -3.68 -11.56 -4.92
C ALA A 312 -2.38 -11.76 -5.74
N PRO A 313 -2.49 -12.11 -7.04
CA PRO A 313 -1.33 -12.19 -7.93
C PRO A 313 -0.61 -10.83 -7.99
N LEU A 314 0.69 -10.83 -8.30
CA LEU A 314 1.43 -9.60 -8.58
C LEU A 314 1.18 -9.18 -10.03
N ASP A 315 0.08 -8.45 -10.24
CA ASP A 315 -0.36 -7.84 -11.49
C ASP A 315 -0.87 -6.41 -11.26
N THR A 316 -1.35 -5.74 -12.32
CA THR A 316 -1.87 -4.36 -12.24
C THR A 316 -3.38 -4.26 -12.38
N THR A 317 -4.11 -5.37 -12.36
CA THR A 317 -5.52 -5.42 -12.76
C THR A 317 -6.44 -6.17 -11.81
N THR A 318 -5.90 -7.00 -10.92
CA THR A 318 -6.73 -7.74 -9.96
C THR A 318 -7.26 -6.80 -8.88
N SER A 319 -8.58 -6.61 -8.81
CA SER A 319 -9.21 -5.89 -7.68
C SER A 319 -8.95 -6.62 -6.36
N VAL A 320 -8.49 -5.89 -5.35
CA VAL A 320 -8.15 -6.38 -4.01
C VAL A 320 -9.05 -5.72 -2.97
N ALA A 321 -9.81 -6.54 -2.25
CA ALA A 321 -10.46 -6.12 -1.01
C ALA A 321 -9.59 -6.54 0.18
N TRP A 322 -9.40 -5.65 1.14
CA TRP A 322 -8.53 -5.88 2.28
C TRP A 322 -9.03 -5.20 3.56
N ILE A 323 -8.56 -5.72 4.69
CA ILE A 323 -8.82 -5.17 6.01
C ILE A 323 -7.50 -5.10 6.77
N GLY A 324 -7.21 -3.94 7.34
CA GLY A 324 -6.08 -3.70 8.22
C GLY A 324 -6.54 -3.47 9.65
N TYR A 325 -5.92 -4.16 10.59
CA TYR A 325 -6.11 -3.97 12.02
C TYR A 325 -4.79 -3.56 12.66
N ALA A 326 -4.84 -2.59 13.57
CA ALA A 326 -3.65 -2.15 14.29
C ALA A 326 -3.03 -3.25 15.16
N ASN A 327 -3.82 -4.24 15.60
CA ASN A 327 -3.33 -5.38 16.37
C ASN A 327 -4.25 -6.61 16.24
N ALA A 328 -3.77 -7.76 16.73
CA ALA A 328 -4.48 -9.04 16.65
C ALA A 328 -5.72 -9.14 17.55
N GLU A 329 -5.78 -8.39 18.66
CA GLU A 329 -6.95 -8.36 19.55
C GLU A 329 -8.14 -7.71 18.85
N LEU A 330 -7.92 -6.59 18.16
CA LEU A 330 -8.92 -5.96 17.29
C LEU A 330 -9.38 -6.89 16.17
N ALA A 331 -8.44 -7.58 15.50
CA ALA A 331 -8.78 -8.53 14.44
C ALA A 331 -9.68 -9.65 14.98
N ALA A 332 -9.32 -10.25 16.13
CA ALA A 332 -10.12 -11.31 16.75
C ALA A 332 -11.51 -10.82 17.21
N HIS A 333 -11.61 -9.57 17.66
CA HIS A 333 -12.87 -8.97 18.09
C HIS A 333 -13.80 -8.65 16.91
N VAL A 334 -13.27 -8.08 15.82
CA VAL A 334 -14.08 -7.49 14.75
C VAL A 334 -14.29 -8.41 13.55
N GLN A 335 -13.27 -9.21 13.16
CA GLN A 335 -13.32 -10.02 11.93
C GLN A 335 -14.52 -10.97 11.85
N PRO A 336 -14.96 -11.68 12.92
CA PRO A 336 -16.13 -12.55 12.83
C PRO A 336 -17.42 -11.78 12.54
N VAL A 337 -17.65 -10.67 13.24
CA VAL A 337 -18.83 -9.81 13.06
C VAL A 337 -18.83 -9.18 11.67
N LEU A 338 -17.66 -8.77 11.20
CA LEU A 338 -17.51 -8.24 9.85
C LEU A 338 -17.93 -9.25 8.78
N VAL A 339 -17.56 -10.53 8.93
CA VAL A 339 -17.97 -11.59 7.99
C VAL A 339 -19.48 -11.77 8.00
N ASP A 340 -20.12 -11.80 9.17
CA ASP A 340 -21.57 -11.93 9.28
C ASP A 340 -22.30 -10.76 8.55
N VAL A 341 -21.81 -9.54 8.72
CA VAL A 341 -22.37 -8.34 8.05
C VAL A 341 -22.11 -8.36 6.55
N LEU A 342 -20.93 -8.85 6.11
CA LEU A 342 -20.66 -9.07 4.70
C LEU A 342 -21.63 -10.10 4.10
N ASP A 343 -21.86 -11.21 4.79
CA ASP A 343 -22.77 -12.25 4.33
C ASP A 343 -24.20 -11.72 4.22
N GLU A 344 -24.67 -10.91 5.17
CA GLU A 344 -26.00 -10.29 5.12
C GLU A 344 -26.15 -9.31 3.95
N LEU A 345 -25.20 -8.39 3.80
CA LEU A 345 -25.33 -7.26 2.88
C LEU A 345 -24.85 -7.57 1.48
N PHE A 346 -23.88 -8.48 1.33
CA PHE A 346 -23.22 -8.76 0.06
C PHE A 346 -23.62 -10.11 -0.55
N SER A 347 -24.08 -11.10 0.22
CA SER A 347 -24.61 -12.34 -0.37
C SER A 347 -25.94 -12.13 -1.07
N ARG A 348 -25.92 -12.08 -2.41
CA ARG A 348 -27.02 -12.41 -3.33
C ARG A 348 -26.46 -12.75 -4.69
#